data_AF-A0A7S0GKP9-F1
#
_entry.id   AF-A0A7S0GKP9-F1
#
_cell.length_a   1.000
_cell.length_b   1.000
_cell.length_c   1.000
_cell.angle_alpha   90.00
_cell.angle_beta   90.00
_cell.angle_gamma   90.00
#
_symmetry.space_group_name_H-M   'P 1'
#
loop_
_entity.id
_entity.type
_entity.pdbx_description
1 polymer ?
#
loop_
_entity_poly.entity_id
_entity_poly.type
_entity_poly.pdbx_seq_one_letter_code
_entity_poly.pdbx_strand_id
1 'polypeptide(L)'
;MFWRTPLQSIVAFLCGITLVEKPHFLPSFLSFSVAWVFIANGNIQNMHPSPWHKKSTFGGLLIMLLFGFRSAQTIIPHQNEESIVAYQKALDKEAERKMKADEEDAKILEIEEEERKKEEKEKEDMMKKSAILSQPAFPHLNILFRLQRLLQIIARHLRIIESTFCWDDSFRAFWITTTCIMIGVLFLFIPW
;
A
#
# COMPACT_ATOMS: atom_id res chain seq x y z
N MET A 1 1.13 -15.26 18.74
CA MET A 1 1.26 -14.66 17.39
C MET A 1 2.62 -14.91 16.71
N PHE A 2 3.58 -15.64 17.34
CA PHE A 2 4.93 -15.87 16.80
C PHE A 2 5.10 -17.11 15.89
N TRP A 3 4.09 -17.99 15.78
CA TRP A 3 4.22 -19.25 15.03
C TRP A 3 3.92 -19.14 13.52
N ARG A 4 3.49 -17.96 13.02
CA ARG A 4 3.17 -17.76 11.60
C ARG A 4 4.31 -17.19 10.75
N THR A 5 5.26 -16.49 11.36
CA THR A 5 6.42 -15.92 10.66
C THR A 5 7.46 -16.95 10.18
N PRO A 6 7.78 -18.07 10.87
CA PRO A 6 8.89 -18.91 10.45
C PRO A 6 8.63 -19.58 9.10
N LEU A 7 7.40 -20.01 8.83
CA LEU A 7 7.07 -20.70 7.58
C LEU A 7 7.15 -19.77 6.36
N GLN A 8 6.76 -18.50 6.54
CA GLN A 8 6.86 -17.47 5.50
C GLN A 8 8.30 -17.17 5.12
N SER A 9 9.16 -17.01 6.12
CA SER A 9 10.59 -16.76 5.93
C SER A 9 11.29 -17.96 5.29
N ILE A 10 10.94 -19.19 5.69
CA ILE A 10 11.49 -20.42 5.08
C ILE A 10 11.10 -20.50 3.61
N VAL A 11 9.83 -20.28 3.26
CA VAL A 11 9.39 -20.31 1.85
C VAL A 11 10.11 -19.22 1.04
N ALA A 12 10.17 -17.98 1.54
CA ALA A 12 10.87 -16.90 0.86
C ALA A 12 12.38 -17.19 0.68
N PHE A 13 13.02 -17.79 1.67
CA PHE A 13 14.42 -18.20 1.60
C PHE A 13 14.66 -19.30 0.56
N LEU A 14 13.82 -20.34 0.55
CA LEU A 14 13.88 -21.41 -0.46
C LEU A 14 13.64 -20.85 -1.86
N CYS A 15 12.65 -19.97 -2.03
CA CYS A 15 12.41 -19.25 -3.28
C CYS A 15 13.66 -18.47 -3.72
N GLY A 16 14.32 -17.77 -2.79
CA GLY A 16 15.55 -17.04 -3.05
C GLY A 16 16.70 -17.94 -3.53
N ILE A 17 16.93 -19.08 -2.87
CA ILE A 17 17.94 -20.06 -3.30
C ILE A 17 17.62 -20.56 -4.71
N THR A 18 16.39 -21.00 -4.95
CA THR A 18 15.99 -21.53 -6.27
C THR A 18 16.09 -20.48 -7.38
N LEU A 19 15.85 -19.21 -7.06
CA LEU A 19 15.98 -18.10 -8.01
C LEU A 19 17.44 -17.81 -8.38
N VAL A 20 18.36 -17.91 -7.42
CA VAL A 20 19.80 -17.75 -7.66
C VAL A 20 20.35 -18.91 -8.49
N GLU A 21 19.92 -20.15 -8.20
CA GLU A 21 20.34 -21.32 -8.97
C GLU A 21 19.75 -21.35 -10.39
N LYS A 22 18.52 -20.86 -10.56
CA LYS A 22 17.75 -20.93 -11.81
C LYS A 22 17.08 -19.59 -12.12
N PRO A 23 17.83 -18.60 -12.64
CA PRO A 23 17.33 -17.24 -12.86
C PRO A 23 16.22 -17.16 -13.91
N HIS A 24 16.09 -18.14 -14.81
CA HIS A 24 14.99 -18.18 -15.79
C HIS A 24 13.60 -18.33 -15.14
N PHE A 25 13.51 -18.77 -13.88
CA PHE A 25 12.23 -18.80 -13.15
C PHE A 25 11.78 -17.44 -12.60
N LEU A 26 12.57 -16.38 -12.79
CA LEU A 26 12.24 -15.04 -12.28
C LEU A 26 10.83 -14.55 -12.63
N PRO A 27 10.31 -14.70 -13.87
CA PRO A 27 8.93 -14.28 -14.20
C PRO A 27 7.85 -15.03 -13.40
N SER A 28 8.10 -16.30 -13.10
CA SER A 28 7.21 -17.12 -12.26
C SER A 28 7.23 -16.63 -10.82
N PHE A 29 8.41 -16.43 -10.24
CA PHE A 29 8.57 -15.91 -8.88
C PHE A 29 7.99 -14.51 -8.69
N LEU A 30 8.15 -13.61 -9.67
CA LEU A 30 7.52 -12.29 -9.63
C LEU A 30 6.00 -12.40 -9.57
N SER A 31 5.40 -13.25 -10.41
CA SER A 31 3.95 -13.44 -10.44
C SER A 31 3.43 -14.04 -9.12
N PHE A 32 4.13 -15.03 -8.55
CA PHE A 32 3.81 -15.56 -7.23
C PHE A 32 4.00 -14.55 -6.12
N SER A 33 5.02 -13.68 -6.18
CA SER A 33 5.25 -12.66 -5.15
C SER A 33 4.11 -11.66 -5.08
N VAL A 34 3.53 -11.26 -6.23
CA VAL A 34 2.36 -10.38 -6.28
C VAL A 34 1.17 -11.09 -5.62
N ALA A 35 0.87 -12.32 -6.03
CA ALA A 35 -0.20 -13.10 -5.40
C ALA A 35 0.01 -13.27 -3.89
N TRP A 36 1.26 -13.51 -3.48
CA TRP A 36 1.65 -13.65 -2.08
C TRP A 36 1.34 -12.40 -1.27
N VAL A 37 1.72 -11.23 -1.78
CA VAL A 37 1.45 -9.93 -1.14
C VAL A 37 -0.05 -9.68 -1.00
N PHE A 38 -0.86 -10.00 -2.01
CA PHE A 38 -2.32 -9.89 -1.92
C PHE A 38 -2.89 -10.78 -0.83
N ILE A 39 -2.48 -12.05 -0.76
CA ILE A 39 -2.93 -12.98 0.29
C ILE A 39 -2.50 -12.49 1.68
N ALA A 40 -1.26 -12.00 1.80
CA ALA A 40 -0.73 -11.46 3.05
C ALA A 40 -1.54 -10.24 3.52
N ASN A 41 -1.83 -9.28 2.63
CA ASN A 41 -2.63 -8.11 3.00
C ASN A 41 -4.05 -8.51 3.39
N GLY A 42 -4.69 -9.41 2.65
CA GLY A 42 -6.01 -9.95 3.01
C GLY A 42 -6.01 -10.62 4.38
N ASN A 43 -4.92 -11.31 4.75
CA ASN A 43 -4.78 -11.90 6.08
C ASN A 43 -4.62 -10.84 7.18
N ILE A 44 -3.84 -9.78 6.94
CA ILE A 44 -3.66 -8.65 7.88
C ILE A 44 -5.00 -7.97 8.15
N GLN A 45 -5.76 -7.65 7.10
CA GLN A 45 -7.09 -7.03 7.21
C GLN A 45 -8.06 -7.91 8.03
N ASN A 46 -7.95 -9.24 7.90
CA ASN A 46 -8.76 -10.19 8.67
C ASN A 46 -8.32 -10.38 10.13
N MET A 47 -7.20 -9.78 10.55
CA MET A 47 -6.81 -9.73 11.96
C MET A 47 -7.61 -8.69 12.76
N HIS A 48 -8.41 -7.84 12.09
CA HIS A 48 -9.25 -6.87 12.78
C HIS A 48 -10.24 -7.57 13.73
N PRO A 49 -10.37 -7.13 15.00
CA PRO A 49 -11.21 -7.81 15.99
C PRO A 49 -12.71 -7.72 15.68
N SER A 50 -13.14 -6.60 15.08
CA SER A 50 -14.52 -6.37 14.69
C SER A 50 -14.93 -7.29 13.51
N PRO A 51 -16.01 -8.09 13.64
CA PRO A 51 -16.49 -8.93 12.56
C PRO A 51 -16.99 -8.14 11.36
N TRP A 52 -17.42 -6.88 11.55
CA TRP A 52 -17.89 -5.99 10.49
C TRP A 52 -16.78 -5.52 9.53
N HIS A 53 -15.54 -5.56 10.00
CA HIS A 53 -14.37 -5.17 9.21
C HIS A 53 -13.69 -6.36 8.54
N LYS A 54 -14.08 -7.59 8.92
CA LYS A 54 -13.53 -8.81 8.32
C LYS A 54 -14.01 -8.95 6.88
N LYS A 55 -13.10 -9.36 6.02
CA LYS A 55 -13.31 -9.50 4.59
C LYS A 55 -13.35 -10.97 4.22
N SER A 56 -13.82 -11.27 3.02
CA SER A 56 -13.81 -12.66 2.54
C SER A 56 -12.36 -13.12 2.39
N THR A 57 -12.00 -14.24 3.02
CA THR A 57 -10.66 -14.81 2.87
C THR A 57 -10.51 -15.43 1.49
N PHE A 58 -9.29 -15.42 0.93
CA PHE A 58 -9.01 -16.05 -0.36
C PHE A 58 -9.47 -17.53 -0.38
N GLY A 59 -9.18 -18.29 0.68
CA GLY A 59 -9.61 -19.68 0.81
C GLY A 59 -11.14 -19.82 0.88
N GLY A 60 -11.83 -18.92 1.56
CA GLY A 60 -13.30 -18.90 1.58
C GLY A 60 -13.90 -18.66 0.19
N LEU A 61 -13.31 -17.73 -0.58
CA LEU A 61 -13.72 -17.49 -1.96
C LEU A 61 -13.39 -18.67 -2.89
N LEU A 62 -12.25 -19.33 -2.69
CA LEU A 62 -11.88 -20.52 -3.46
C LEU A 62 -12.83 -21.69 -3.20
N ILE A 63 -13.18 -21.95 -1.93
CA ILE A 63 -14.16 -22.98 -1.56
C ILE A 63 -15.54 -22.62 -2.13
N MET A 64 -15.93 -21.34 -2.06
CA MET A 64 -17.18 -20.87 -2.66
C MET A 64 -17.19 -21.06 -4.18
N LEU A 65 -16.07 -20.84 -4.86
CA LEU A 65 -15.96 -21.07 -6.31
C LEU A 65 -16.05 -22.56 -6.67
N LEU A 66 -15.38 -23.43 -5.91
CA LEU A 66 -15.29 -24.87 -6.20
C LEU A 66 -16.56 -25.63 -5.81
N PHE A 67 -17.17 -25.29 -4.68
CA PHE A 67 -18.28 -26.04 -4.11
C PHE A 67 -19.61 -25.27 -4.08
N GLY A 68 -19.62 -23.97 -4.38
CA GLY A 68 -20.82 -23.14 -4.34
C GLY A 68 -21.32 -22.83 -2.91
N PHE A 69 -20.62 -23.27 -1.87
CA PHE A 69 -21.05 -23.03 -0.49
C PHE A 69 -20.59 -21.67 0.03
N ARG A 70 -21.51 -20.93 0.64
CA ARG A 70 -21.23 -19.70 1.39
C ARG A 70 -21.55 -19.92 2.87
N SER A 71 -20.53 -19.90 3.71
CA SER A 71 -20.73 -19.85 5.17
C SER A 71 -21.16 -18.44 5.55
N ALA A 72 -22.44 -18.24 5.85
CA ALA A 72 -22.91 -17.01 6.47
C ALA A 72 -22.42 -16.98 7.92
N GLN A 73 -21.66 -15.96 8.29
CA GLN A 73 -21.27 -15.76 9.69
C GLN A 73 -22.39 -15.00 10.42
N THR A 74 -23.01 -15.63 11.41
CA THR A 74 -23.95 -14.95 12.30
C THR A 74 -23.17 -14.10 13.29
N ILE A 75 -23.40 -12.79 13.29
CA ILE A 75 -22.77 -11.83 14.21
C ILE A 75 -23.66 -11.69 15.44
N ILE A 76 -23.11 -11.96 16.62
CA ILE A 76 -23.83 -11.79 17.89
C ILE A 76 -23.68 -10.33 18.34
N PRO A 77 -24.72 -9.69 18.91
CA PRO A 77 -24.60 -8.37 19.51
C PRO A 77 -23.45 -8.32 20.53
N HIS A 78 -22.66 -7.24 20.51
CA HIS A 78 -21.49 -7.04 21.39
C HIS A 78 -20.38 -8.09 21.28
N GLN A 79 -20.35 -8.88 20.21
CA GLN A 79 -19.25 -9.82 19.96
C GLN A 79 -17.92 -9.06 19.89
N ASN A 80 -16.99 -9.44 20.77
CA ASN A 80 -15.61 -8.92 20.84
C ASN A 80 -15.49 -7.43 21.20
N GLU A 81 -16.48 -6.81 21.85
CA GLU A 81 -16.48 -5.38 22.19
C GLU A 81 -15.20 -4.93 22.93
N GLU A 82 -14.79 -5.66 23.97
CA GLU A 82 -13.58 -5.34 24.73
C GLU A 82 -12.32 -5.29 23.85
N SER A 83 -12.19 -6.26 22.92
CA SER A 83 -11.04 -6.31 22.02
C SER A 83 -11.08 -5.21 20.95
N ILE A 84 -12.28 -4.77 20.55
CA ILE A 84 -12.45 -3.65 19.62
C ILE A 84 -12.03 -2.35 20.33
N VAL A 85 -12.46 -2.15 21.57
CA VAL A 85 -12.07 -0.97 22.38
C VAL A 85 -10.56 -0.96 22.63
N ALA A 86 -9.96 -2.11 22.98
CA ALA A 86 -8.52 -2.21 23.19
C ALA A 86 -7.73 -1.93 21.90
N TYR A 87 -8.19 -2.45 20.77
CA TYR A 87 -7.58 -2.21 19.46
C TYR A 87 -7.67 -0.74 19.05
N GLN A 88 -8.83 -0.10 19.23
CA GLN A 88 -9.01 1.32 18.93
C GLN A 88 -8.07 2.18 19.79
N LYS A 89 -8.01 1.93 21.09
CA LYS A 89 -7.07 2.62 22.00
C LYS A 89 -5.61 2.44 21.58
N ALA A 90 -5.24 1.27 21.06
CA ALA A 90 -3.89 1.02 20.57
C ALA A 90 -3.60 1.85 19.30
N LEU A 91 -4.54 1.89 18.36
CA LEU A 91 -4.44 2.72 17.15
C LEU A 91 -4.36 4.22 17.47
N ASP A 92 -5.21 4.71 18.38
CA ASP A 92 -5.23 6.11 18.78
C ASP A 92 -3.88 6.50 19.40
N LYS A 93 -3.31 5.63 20.26
CA LYS A 93 -1.99 5.83 20.85
C LYS A 93 -0.86 5.84 19.81
N GLU A 94 -0.96 5.02 18.76
CA GLU A 94 0.00 5.05 17.65
C GLU A 94 -0.14 6.31 16.80
N ALA A 95 -1.36 6.76 16.53
CA ALA A 95 -1.62 8.00 15.82
C ALA A 95 -1.05 9.21 16.57
N GLU A 96 -1.26 9.29 17.89
CA GLU A 96 -0.66 10.34 18.73
C GLU A 96 0.87 10.35 18.68
N ARG A 97 1.50 9.17 18.63
CA ARG A 97 2.96 9.06 18.51
C ARG A 97 3.45 9.57 17.15
N LYS A 98 2.74 9.25 16.07
CA LYS A 98 3.07 9.72 14.72
C LYS A 98 2.90 11.23 14.61
N MET A 99 1.79 11.78 15.11
CA MET A 99 1.57 13.23 15.12
C MET A 99 2.69 13.97 15.86
N LYS A 100 3.15 13.46 17.00
CA LYS A 100 4.28 14.07 17.72
C LYS A 100 5.59 13.99 16.93
N ALA A 101 5.85 12.89 16.25
CA ALA A 101 7.03 12.76 15.39
C ALA A 101 6.96 13.73 14.19
N ASP A 102 5.80 13.83 13.53
CA ASP A 102 5.59 14.75 12.42
C ASP A 102 5.74 16.22 12.86
N GLU A 103 5.28 16.56 14.07
CA GLU A 103 5.49 17.89 14.68
C GLU A 103 6.97 18.19 14.98
N GLU A 104 7.75 17.19 15.39
CA GLU A 104 9.20 17.32 15.60
C GLU A 104 9.93 17.51 14.27
N ASP A 105 9.60 16.71 13.26
CA ASP A 105 10.18 16.81 11.91
C ASP A 105 9.84 18.15 11.25
N ALA A 106 8.61 18.66 11.43
CA ALA A 106 8.21 19.97 10.93
C ALA A 106 9.04 21.12 11.54
N LYS A 107 9.36 21.04 12.83
CA LYS A 107 10.23 22.04 13.50
C LYS A 107 11.66 21.99 12.98
N ILE A 108 12.18 20.80 12.70
CA ILE A 108 13.52 20.64 12.12
C ILE A 108 13.57 21.28 10.73
N LEU A 109 12.57 21.00 9.88
CA LEU A 109 12.47 21.61 8.55
C LEU A 109 12.34 23.13 8.61
N GLU A 110 11.60 23.67 9.57
CA GLU A 110 11.47 25.13 9.75
C GLU A 110 12.82 25.77 10.11
N ILE A 111 13.61 25.14 10.99
CA ILE A 111 14.97 25.58 11.33
C ILE A 111 15.89 25.52 10.11
N GLU A 112 15.87 24.43 9.34
CA GLU A 112 16.67 24.30 8.11
C GLU A 112 16.28 25.33 7.04
N GLU A 113 14.99 25.65 6.90
CA GLU A 113 14.54 26.71 6.00
C GLU A 113 15.00 28.10 6.46
N GLU A 114 14.99 28.38 7.76
CA GLU A 114 15.51 29.64 8.30
C GLU A 114 17.01 29.78 8.05
N GLU A 115 17.78 28.71 8.21
CA GLU A 115 19.21 28.69 7.88
C GLU A 115 19.44 28.92 6.39
N ARG A 116 18.70 28.23 5.51
CA ARG A 116 18.79 28.43 4.07
C ARG A 116 18.43 29.85 3.65
N LYS A 117 17.40 30.46 4.24
CA LYS A 117 17.02 31.86 3.99
C LYS A 117 18.11 32.83 4.45
N LYS A 118 18.85 32.53 5.52
CA LYS A 118 19.99 33.34 5.95
C LYS A 118 21.14 33.23 4.93
N GLU A 119 21.46 32.02 4.46
CA GLU A 119 22.47 31.81 3.41
C GLU A 119 22.10 32.45 2.06
N GLU A 120 20.82 32.40 1.66
CA GLU A 120 20.34 33.03 0.44
C GLU A 120 20.39 34.56 0.53
N LYS A 121 20.07 35.16 1.68
CA LYS A 121 20.25 36.61 1.90
C LYS A 121 21.72 37.03 1.81
N GLU A 122 22.64 36.22 2.31
CA GLU A 122 24.09 36.47 2.15
C GLU A 122 24.55 36.36 0.68
N LYS A 123 23.92 35.50 -0.13
CA LYS A 123 24.20 35.36 -1.57
C LYS A 123 23.52 36.45 -2.42
N GLU A 124 22.31 36.89 -2.07
CA GLU A 124 21.58 37.94 -2.79
C GLU A 124 22.25 39.31 -2.66
N ASP A 125 22.94 39.60 -1.54
CA ASP A 125 23.70 40.83 -1.39
C ASP A 125 25.02 40.86 -2.22
N MET A 126 25.44 39.72 -2.80
CA MET A 126 26.50 39.66 -3.82
C MET A 126 25.99 39.77 -5.27
N MET A 127 24.68 39.65 -5.53
CA MET A 127 24.15 39.51 -6.91
C MET A 127 23.05 40.51 -7.30
N LYS A 128 23.02 41.70 -6.70
CA LYS A 128 22.14 42.79 -7.15
C LYS A 128 22.74 43.58 -8.33
N LYS A 129 22.64 43.02 -9.54
CA LYS A 129 22.57 43.77 -10.81
C LYS A 129 21.80 42.98 -11.87
N SER A 130 20.76 43.62 -12.42
CA SER A 130 19.79 43.12 -13.42
C SER A 130 18.73 42.16 -12.84
N ALA A 131 17.43 42.26 -13.11
CA ALA A 131 16.70 43.07 -14.07
C ALA A 131 15.27 43.35 -13.56
N ILE A 132 14.78 44.52 -13.93
CA ILE A 132 13.38 44.94 -13.90
C ILE A 132 12.78 44.53 -15.26
N LEU A 133 11.66 43.80 -15.29
CA LEU A 133 10.44 44.16 -16.05
C LEU A 133 9.37 43.05 -15.99
N SER A 134 8.26 43.39 -15.35
CA SER A 134 6.88 43.31 -15.85
C SER A 134 6.47 42.14 -16.78
N GLN A 135 5.56 41.28 -16.28
CA GLN A 135 4.25 40.98 -16.91
C GLN A 135 3.42 40.01 -16.02
N PRO A 136 2.22 40.40 -15.54
CA PRO A 136 1.25 39.45 -15.03
C PRO A 136 0.13 39.25 -16.07
N ALA A 137 0.39 38.40 -17.05
CA ALA A 137 -0.66 37.60 -17.67
C ALA A 137 -0.20 36.17 -17.44
N PHE A 138 -1.04 35.30 -16.87
CA PHE A 138 -0.65 33.93 -16.52
C PHE A 138 -0.98 32.96 -17.68
N PRO A 139 -0.15 32.82 -18.74
CA PRO A 139 -0.35 31.78 -19.77
C PRO A 139 -0.21 30.37 -19.19
N HIS A 140 0.24 30.24 -17.94
CA HIS A 140 0.46 28.99 -17.23
C HIS A 140 -0.82 28.35 -16.67
N LEU A 141 -1.95 29.06 -16.61
CA LEU A 141 -3.22 28.48 -16.12
C LEU A 141 -3.69 27.29 -16.97
N ASN A 142 -3.44 27.33 -18.28
CA ASN A 142 -3.75 26.20 -19.17
C ASN A 142 -2.86 24.96 -18.90
N ILE A 143 -1.62 25.18 -18.47
CA ILE A 143 -0.71 24.10 -18.07
C ILE A 143 -1.14 23.53 -16.72
N LEU A 144 -1.51 24.39 -15.77
CA LEU A 144 -2.04 24.00 -14.48
C LEU A 144 -3.29 23.13 -14.62
N PHE A 145 -4.22 23.52 -15.50
CA PHE A 145 -5.46 22.76 -15.73
C PHE A 145 -5.19 21.37 -16.33
N ARG A 146 -4.21 21.25 -17.24
CA ARG A 146 -3.78 19.94 -17.80
C ARG A 146 -3.17 19.05 -16.71
N LEU A 147 -2.32 19.62 -15.85
CA LEU A 147 -1.73 18.90 -14.73
C LEU A 147 -2.79 18.47 -13.71
N GLN A 148 -3.74 19.34 -13.36
CA GLN A 148 -4.83 19.01 -12.45
C GLN A 148 -5.69 17.86 -12.99
N ARG A 149 -6.00 17.86 -14.29
CA ARG A 149 -6.75 16.76 -14.93
C ARG A 149 -5.97 15.45 -14.88
N LEU A 150 -4.67 15.49 -15.13
CA LEU A 150 -3.80 14.31 -15.05
C LEU A 150 -3.72 13.79 -13.61
N LEU A 151 -3.55 14.67 -12.63
CA LEU A 151 -3.60 14.31 -11.20
C LEU A 151 -4.91 13.66 -10.82
N GLN A 152 -6.04 14.19 -11.31
CA GLN A 152 -7.36 13.62 -11.02
C GLN A 152 -7.51 12.19 -11.56
N ILE A 153 -6.99 11.92 -12.76
CA ILE A 153 -6.99 10.59 -13.36
C ILE A 153 -6.12 9.63 -12.54
N ILE A 154 -4.90 10.06 -12.18
CA ILE A 154 -3.99 9.27 -11.36
C ILE A 154 -4.61 8.97 -9.99
N ALA A 155 -5.14 9.99 -9.29
CA ALA A 155 -5.76 9.83 -7.98
C ALA A 155 -6.95 8.85 -8.03
N ARG A 156 -7.75 8.90 -9.10
CA ARG A 156 -8.85 7.94 -9.30
C ARG A 156 -8.32 6.51 -9.46
N HIS A 157 -7.26 6.31 -10.24
CA HIS A 157 -6.66 5.00 -10.42
C HIS A 157 -5.99 4.48 -9.15
N LEU A 158 -5.23 5.32 -8.45
CA LEU A 158 -4.63 4.97 -7.16
C LEU A 158 -5.70 4.53 -6.16
N ARG A 159 -6.83 5.23 -6.08
CA ARG A 159 -7.93 4.82 -5.20
C ARG A 159 -8.52 3.45 -5.55
N ILE A 160 -8.63 3.13 -6.84
CA ILE A 160 -9.08 1.80 -7.29
C ILE A 160 -8.04 0.73 -6.94
N ILE A 161 -6.75 1.03 -7.16
CA ILE A 161 -5.63 0.13 -6.83
C ILE A 161 -5.59 -0.11 -5.33
N GLU A 162 -5.67 0.93 -4.51
CA GLU A 162 -5.70 0.87 -3.06
C GLU A 162 -6.90 0.04 -2.58
N SER A 163 -8.10 0.32 -3.07
CA SER A 163 -9.31 -0.43 -2.72
C SER A 163 -9.19 -1.92 -3.07
N THR A 164 -8.56 -2.23 -4.21
CA THR A 164 -8.28 -3.60 -4.64
C THR A 164 -7.21 -4.26 -3.76
N PHE A 165 -6.13 -3.54 -3.46
CA PHE A 165 -5.02 -4.02 -2.65
C PHE A 165 -5.46 -4.27 -1.20
N CYS A 166 -6.25 -3.36 -0.64
CA CYS A 166 -6.85 -3.46 0.69
C CYS A 166 -7.97 -4.50 0.77
N TRP A 167 -8.33 -5.19 -0.32
CA TRP A 167 -9.41 -6.18 -0.38
C TRP A 167 -10.83 -5.63 -0.16
N ASP A 168 -11.06 -4.32 -0.22
CA ASP A 168 -12.42 -3.75 -0.13
C ASP A 168 -13.34 -4.35 -1.21
N ASP A 169 -12.82 -4.47 -2.45
CA ASP A 169 -13.42 -5.28 -3.50
C ASP A 169 -12.75 -6.67 -3.52
N SER A 170 -13.18 -7.53 -2.60
CA SER A 170 -12.62 -8.88 -2.42
C SER A 170 -12.74 -9.75 -3.68
N PHE A 171 -13.72 -9.49 -4.55
CA PHE A 171 -13.91 -10.26 -5.79
C PHE A 171 -12.84 -9.92 -6.82
N ARG A 172 -12.55 -8.64 -7.05
CA ARG A 172 -11.46 -8.22 -7.95
C ARG A 172 -10.11 -8.70 -7.44
N ALA A 173 -9.84 -8.52 -6.15
CA ALA A 173 -8.61 -8.98 -5.52
C ALA A 173 -8.40 -10.49 -5.69
N PHE A 174 -9.47 -11.28 -5.51
CA PHE A 174 -9.44 -12.73 -5.71
C PHE A 174 -9.06 -13.13 -7.13
N TRP A 175 -9.68 -12.51 -8.15
CA TRP A 175 -9.36 -12.84 -9.55
C TRP A 175 -7.95 -12.43 -9.94
N ILE A 176 -7.49 -11.25 -9.52
CA ILE A 176 -6.10 -10.81 -9.76
C ILE A 176 -5.10 -11.77 -9.11
N THR A 177 -5.36 -12.18 -7.87
CA THR A 177 -4.51 -13.14 -7.15
C THR A 177 -4.49 -14.48 -7.88
N THR A 178 -5.66 -14.97 -8.30
CA THR A 178 -5.80 -16.26 -9.00
C THR A 178 -5.10 -16.23 -10.37
N THR A 179 -5.24 -15.16 -11.15
CA THR A 179 -4.55 -15.04 -12.45
C THR A 179 -3.04 -14.95 -12.27
N CYS A 180 -2.55 -14.23 -11.26
CA CYS A 180 -1.12 -14.18 -10.95
C CYS A 180 -0.57 -15.57 -10.58
N ILE A 181 -1.31 -16.35 -9.78
CA ILE A 181 -0.95 -17.74 -9.46
C ILE A 181 -0.93 -18.60 -10.73
N MET A 182 -1.97 -18.51 -11.56
CA MET A 182 -2.06 -19.29 -12.82
C MET A 182 -0.92 -18.94 -13.78
N ILE A 183 -0.61 -17.66 -13.96
CA ILE A 183 0.52 -17.19 -14.78
C ILE A 183 1.85 -17.70 -14.21
N GLY A 184 2.02 -17.62 -12.89
CA GLY A 184 3.20 -18.16 -12.20
C GLY A 184 3.38 -19.65 -12.47
N VAL A 185 2.30 -20.44 -12.36
CA VAL A 185 2.30 -21.88 -12.67
C VAL A 185 2.61 -22.13 -14.15
N LEU A 186 2.00 -21.38 -15.07
CA LEU A 186 2.26 -21.52 -16.51
C LEU A 186 3.74 -21.29 -16.85
N PHE A 187 4.37 -20.27 -16.25
CA PHE A 187 5.79 -19.99 -16.46
C PHE A 187 6.74 -21.07 -15.93
N LEU A 188 6.30 -21.92 -14.98
CA LEU A 188 7.10 -23.07 -14.53
C LEU A 188 7.15 -24.20 -15.56
N PHE A 189 6.16 -24.30 -16.44
CA PHE A 189 6.08 -25.36 -17.45
C PHE A 189 6.71 -25.00 -18.79
N ILE A 190 7.08 -23.73 -19.00
CA ILE A 190 7.79 -23.32 -20.22
C ILE A 190 9.24 -23.80 -20.09
N PRO A 191 9.72 -24.68 -20.99
CA PRO A 191 11.13 -25.01 -21.04
C PRO A 191 11.89 -23.80 -21.59
N TRP A 192 12.70 -23.17 -20.75
CA TRP A 192 13.57 -22.03 -21.07
C TRP A 192 14.99 -22.46 -21.42
#